data_AF-A0A930EA25-F1
#
_entry.id   AF-A0A930EA25-F1
#
_cell.length_a   1.000
_cell.length_b   1.000
_cell.length_c   1.000
_cell.angle_alpha   90.00
_cell.angle_beta   90.00
_cell.angle_gamma   90.00
#
_symmetry.space_group_name_H-M   'P 1'
#
loop_
_entity.id
_entity.type
_entity.pdbx_description
1 polymer ?
#
loop_
_entity_poly.entity_id
_entity_poly.type
_entity_poly.pdbx_seq_one_letter_code
_entity_poly.pdbx_strand_id
1 'polypeptide(L)' 'MLENLLVIILVVLAIIMIAVILLQPDRSQGLAKNANIVDEEKEGIEKFTEWIATAFLVVAVLFQIIR' A
#
# COMPACT_ATOMS: atom_id res chain seq x y z
N MET A 1 2.33 -21.34 15.60
CA MET A 1 1.10 -21.17 14.78
C MET A 1 0.82 -19.70 14.50
N LEU A 2 0.80 -18.84 15.53
CA LEU A 2 0.63 -17.39 15.38
C LEU A 2 1.74 -16.73 14.54
N GLU A 3 3.00 -17.10 14.75
CA GLU A 3 4.14 -16.63 13.93
C GLU A 3 3.93 -16.91 12.44
N ASN A 4 3.59 -18.16 12.07
CA ASN A 4 3.33 -18.53 10.68
C ASN A 4 2.16 -17.72 10.09
N LEU A 5 1.12 -17.44 10.88
CA LEU A 5 0.01 -16.60 10.45
C LEU A 5 0.47 -15.15 10.18
N LEU A 6 1.28 -14.58 11.07
CA LEU A 6 1.84 -13.23 10.89
C LEU A 6 2.72 -13.15 9.64
N VAL A 7 3.54 -14.17 9.38
CA VAL A 7 4.34 -14.26 8.15
C VAL A 7 3.44 -14.29 6.92
N ILE A 8 2.38 -15.10 6.92
CA ILE A 8 1.42 -15.16 5.80
C ILE A 8 0.79 -13.79 5.56
N ILE A 9 0.35 -13.10 6.63
CA ILE A 9 -0.25 -11.76 6.54
C ILE A 9 0.76 -10.76 5.95
N LEU A 10 2.02 -10.79 6.40
CA LEU A 10 3.07 -9.92 5.87
C LEU A 10 3.32 -10.16 4.38
N VAL A 11 3.35 -11.41 3.94
CA VAL A 11 3.52 -11.76 2.53
C VAL A 11 2.33 -11.26 1.69
N VAL A 12 1.10 -11.43 2.17
CA VAL A 12 -0.09 -10.92 1.48
C VAL A 12 -0.07 -9.40 1.38
N LEU A 13 0.23 -8.70 2.47
CA LEU A 13 0.34 -7.23 2.47
C LEU A 13 1.46 -6.74 1.54
N ALA A 14 2.59 -7.45 1.46
CA ALA A 14 3.67 -7.13 0.54
C ALA A 14 3.23 -7.25 -0.93
N ILE A 15 2.51 -8.32 -1.29
CA ILE A 15 1.98 -8.52 -2.65
C ILE A 15 1.01 -7.39 -3.00
N ILE A 16 0.11 -7.02 -2.08
CA ILE A 16 -0.83 -5.91 -2.27
C ILE A 16 -0.07 -4.59 -2.45
N MET A 17 0.92 -4.30 -1.61
CA MET A 17 1.75 -3.09 -1.74
C MET A 17 2.40 -2.98 -3.11
N ILE A 18 3.01 -4.07 -3.60
CA ILE A 18 3.64 -4.09 -4.92
C ILE A 18 2.59 -3.82 -6.01
N ALA A 19 1.44 -4.50 -5.96
CA ALA A 19 0.37 -4.32 -6.95
C ALA A 19 -0.14 -2.87 -6.97
N VAL A 20 -0.35 -2.26 -5.80
CA VAL A 20 -0.85 -0.89 -5.70
C VAL A 20 0.19 0.12 -6.18
N ILE A 21 1.46 -0.02 -5.80
CA ILE A 21 2.55 0.85 -6.28
C ILE A 21 2.66 0.79 -7.81
N LEU A 22 2.51 -0.39 -8.41
CA LEU A 22 2.51 -0.53 -9.87
C LEU A 22 1.27 0.09 -10.53
N LEU A 23 0.15 0.18 -9.79
CA LEU A 23 -1.08 0.82 -10.26
C LEU A 23 -1.08 2.34 -10.06
N GLN A 24 -0.16 2.88 -9.24
CA GLN A 24 -0.05 4.31 -9.01
C GLN A 24 0.31 5.01 -10.32
N PRO A 25 -0.55 5.90 -10.83
CA PRO A 25 -0.25 6.65 -12.04
C PRO A 25 0.91 7.60 -11.80
N ASP A 26 1.86 7.61 -12.72
CA ASP A 26 3.08 8.39 -12.62
C ASP A 26 2.81 9.88 -12.32
N ARG A 27 3.49 10.44 -11.31
CA ARG A 27 3.36 11.86 -10.93
C ARG A 27 3.69 12.81 -12.09
N SER A 28 4.55 12.39 -13.02
CA SER A 28 4.94 13.22 -14.18
C SER A 28 3.80 13.49 -15.16
N GLN A 29 2.75 12.66 -15.17
CA GLN A 29 1.60 12.82 -16.08
C GLN A 29 0.54 13.80 -15.55
N GLY A 30 0.62 14.23 -14.29
CA GLY A 30 -0.34 15.14 -13.65
C GLY A 30 -0.25 16.60 -14.10
N LEU A 31 0.89 17.04 -14.66
CA LEU A 31 1.06 18.43 -15.09
C LEU A 31 0.37 18.75 -16.44
N ALA A 32 -0.12 17.75 -17.17
CA ALA A 32 -0.48 17.93 -18.58
C ALA A 32 -1.94 17.59 -18.98
N LYS A 33 -2.78 16.98 -18.13
CA LYS A 33 -4.13 16.56 -18.54
C LYS A 33 -5.21 16.75 -17.45
N ASN A 34 -6.13 17.68 -17.72
CA ASN A 34 -7.50 17.81 -17.19
C ASN A 34 -7.69 17.61 -15.66
N ALA A 35 -7.48 18.71 -14.94
CA ALA A 35 -7.32 18.86 -13.50
C ALA A 35 -8.52 18.56 -12.57
N ASN A 36 -9.59 17.86 -12.99
CA ASN A 36 -10.75 17.66 -12.12
C ASN A 36 -11.24 16.21 -11.96
N ILE A 37 -10.94 15.29 -12.87
CA ILE A 37 -11.40 13.89 -12.77
C ILE A 37 -10.24 12.95 -12.44
N VAL A 38 -9.05 13.24 -12.96
CA VAL A 38 -7.85 12.40 -12.75
C VAL A 38 -7.24 12.60 -11.35
N ASP A 39 -7.45 13.75 -10.72
CA ASP A 39 -6.89 14.04 -9.39
C ASP A 39 -7.62 13.28 -8.26
N GLU A 40 -8.93 13.06 -8.38
CA GLU A 40 -9.72 12.34 -7.37
C GLU A 40 -9.40 10.83 -7.36
N GLU A 41 -9.20 10.22 -8.54
CA GLU A 41 -8.76 8.83 -8.66
C GLU A 41 -7.32 8.63 -8.12
N LYS A 42 -6.44 9.61 -8.36
CA LYS A 42 -5.07 9.61 -7.83
C LYS A 42 -5.05 9.69 -6.31
N GLU A 43 -5.82 10.60 -5.73
CA GLU A 43 -5.90 10.77 -4.28
C GLU A 43 -6.43 9.50 -3.59
N GLY A 44 -7.36 8.79 -4.22
CA GLY A 44 -7.89 7.51 -3.71
C GLY A 44 -6.82 6.41 -3.63
N ILE A 45 -6.02 6.23 -4.69
CA ILE A 45 -4.97 5.21 -4.73
C ILE A 45 -3.82 5.57 -3.77
N GLU A 46 -3.43 6.85 -3.69
CA GLU A 46 -2.40 7.33 -2.76
C GLU A 46 -2.80 7.04 -1.30
N LYS A 47 -4.02 7.42 -0.90
CA LYS A 47 -4.56 7.11 0.44
C LYS A 47 -4.63 5.62 0.71
N PHE A 48 -5.08 4.82 -0.26
CA PHE A 48 -5.12 3.36 -0.10
C PHE A 48 -3.73 2.78 0.16
N THR A 49 -2.73 3.27 -0.56
CA THR A 49 -1.33 2.86 -0.36
C THR A 49 -0.86 3.18 1.06
N GLU A 50 -1.19 4.37 1.57
CA GLU A 50 -0.86 4.78 2.94
C GLU A 50 -1.48 3.86 4.00
N TRP A 51 -2.75 3.46 3.82
CA TRP A 51 -3.41 2.51 4.71
C TRP A 51 -2.73 1.14 4.71
N ILE A 52 -2.41 0.60 3.52
CA ILE A 52 -1.73 -0.70 3.41
C ILE A 52 -0.31 -0.64 3.99
N ALA A 53 0.43 0.43 3.72
CA ALA A 53 1.78 0.63 4.27
C ALA A 53 1.75 0.70 5.81
N THR A 54 0.76 1.40 6.37
CA THR A 54 0.56 1.47 7.82
C THR A 54 0.24 0.09 8.41
N ALA A 55 -0.69 -0.65 7.79
CA ALA A 55 -1.01 -2.02 8.22
C ALA A 55 0.21 -2.94 8.17
N PHE A 56 1.00 -2.86 7.09
CA PHE A 56 2.24 -3.61 6.95
C PHE A 56 3.23 -3.31 8.08
N LEU A 57 3.45 -2.03 8.38
CA LEU A 57 4.32 -1.60 9.47
C LEU A 57 3.86 -2.16 10.82
N VAL A 58 2.57 -2.03 11.15
CA VAL A 58 2.02 -2.54 12.41
C VAL A 58 2.24 -4.03 12.54
N VAL A 59 1.92 -4.82 11.49
CA VAL A 59 2.11 -6.26 11.52
C VAL A 59 3.59 -6.62 11.62
N ALA A 60 4.48 -5.88 10.95
CA ALA A 60 5.92 -6.11 11.00
C ALA A 60 6.49 -5.88 12.40
N VAL A 61 6.06 -4.81 13.08
CA VAL A 61 6.44 -4.52 14.47
C VAL A 61 5.90 -5.60 15.41
N LEU A 62 4.64 -6.02 15.27
CA LEU A 62 4.08 -7.11 16.07
C LEU A 62 4.85 -8.42 15.87
N PHE A 63 5.20 -8.75 14.64
CA PHE A 63 6.01 -9.91 14.33
C PHE A 63 7.39 -9.86 15.00
N GLN A 64 8.04 -8.70 15.00
CA GLN A 64 9.33 -8.50 15.66
C GLN A 64 9.28 -8.62 17.18
N ILE A 65 8.13 -8.30 17.80
CA ILE A 65 7.93 -8.43 19.25
C ILE A 65 7.61 -9.88 19.64
N ILE A 66 6.85 -10.59 18.80
CA ILE A 66 6.39 -11.96 19.08
C ILE A 66 7.46 -13.02 18.79
N ARG A 67 8.31 -12.77 17.78
CA ARG A 67 9.41 -13.65 17.36
C ARG A 67 10.64 -13.51 18.25
#